data_AF-A0A0F3IP83-F1
#
_entry.id   AF-A0A0F3IP83-F1
#
_cell.length_a   1.000
_cell.length_b   1.000
_cell.length_c   1.000
_cell.angle_alpha   90.00
_cell.angle_beta   90.00
_cell.angle_gamma   90.00
#
_symmetry.space_group_name_H-M   'P 1'
#
loop_
_entity.id
_entity.type
_entity.pdbx_description
1 polymer ?
#
loop_
_entity_poly.entity_id
_entity_poly.type
_entity_poly.pdbx_seq_one_letter_code
_entity_poly.pdbx_strand_id
1 'polypeptide(L)'
;MEAGIKAARAFPPTMPVANWLKIVTQGLPGVFRPALKEYWQRWMQPFDPKDAKAWADRLTPAQTWVPLRTEAAFAEIADIFNGTDDMAIFFNSFDPDDGYEIVHANPAGWAYLRALWQARGLSGEGEEGVRVEPERAGPHGPRVAYESITADSVRDALWLNSYGFGPRDAPRQRIDGAYVRQFILSELVDADVLFIARPQAYAWLGRAPQNYTEIQDFQTELWFNAAYGQQIHSIEMVNAWIKEGKLKDNGYNQVQLEPIEIAVQ
;
A
#
# COMPACT_ATOMS: atom_id res chain seq x y z
N MET A 1 22.97 -7.57 11.69
CA MET A 1 21.88 -6.79 11.06
C MET A 1 22.39 -5.49 10.44
N GLU A 2 23.20 -4.68 11.15
CA GLU A 2 23.87 -3.47 10.61
C GLU A 2 24.67 -3.69 9.32
N ALA A 3 25.34 -4.83 9.18
CA ALA A 3 26.13 -5.14 7.97
C ALA A 3 25.27 -5.39 6.72
N GLY A 4 24.04 -5.90 6.89
CA GLY A 4 23.09 -6.14 5.80
C GLY A 4 22.40 -4.85 5.34
N ILE A 5 22.07 -3.96 6.28
CA ILE A 5 21.50 -2.63 5.99
C ILE A 5 22.55 -1.73 5.30
N LYS A 6 23.83 -1.80 5.69
CA LYS A 6 24.92 -1.12 4.96
C LYS A 6 25.20 -1.70 3.57
N ALA A 7 24.86 -2.97 3.32
CA ALA A 7 25.02 -3.62 2.03
C ALA A 7 23.81 -3.42 1.10
N ALA A 8 22.67 -2.97 1.63
CA ALA A 8 21.53 -2.55 0.84
C ALA A 8 21.93 -1.30 0.04
N ARG A 9 22.31 -1.51 -1.22
CA ARG A 9 22.48 -0.40 -2.16
C ARG A 9 21.15 0.33 -2.26
N ALA A 10 21.15 1.64 -2.00
CA ALA A 10 20.04 2.50 -2.34
C ALA A 10 19.68 2.25 -3.81
N PHE A 11 18.53 1.63 -4.03
CA PHE A 11 18.05 1.25 -5.35
C PHE A 11 16.78 2.07 -5.62
N PRO A 12 16.84 3.09 -6.49
CA PRO A 12 17.99 3.66 -7.20
C PRO A 12 18.80 4.65 -6.34
N PRO A 13 20.09 4.91 -6.69
CA PRO A 13 20.90 5.94 -6.04
C PRO A 13 20.26 7.31 -6.33
N THR A 14 19.99 8.05 -5.25
CA THR A 14 19.57 9.46 -5.15
C THR A 14 19.25 10.15 -6.47
N MET A 15 18.01 10.64 -6.61
CA MET A 15 17.51 11.39 -7.78
C MET A 15 17.36 12.88 -7.42
N PRO A 16 18.41 13.71 -7.43
CA PRO A 16 18.25 15.06 -6.89
C PRO A 16 17.64 16.01 -7.94
N VAL A 17 17.90 15.84 -9.24
CA VAL A 17 17.36 16.75 -10.28
C VAL A 17 17.25 16.11 -11.69
N ALA A 18 18.10 15.14 -12.02
CA ALA A 18 18.29 14.68 -13.42
C ALA A 18 17.36 13.55 -13.90
N ASN A 19 16.41 13.06 -13.10
CA ASN A 19 15.60 11.89 -13.48
C ASN A 19 14.09 12.16 -13.58
N TRP A 20 13.54 13.28 -13.11
CA TRP A 20 12.08 13.49 -13.22
C TRP A 20 11.65 13.57 -14.69
N LEU A 21 12.37 14.33 -15.52
CA LEU A 21 12.04 14.46 -16.94
C LEU A 21 12.22 13.11 -17.63
N LYS A 22 13.19 12.32 -17.20
CA LYS A 22 13.42 10.96 -17.70
C LYS A 22 12.32 9.99 -17.26
N ILE A 23 11.87 10.04 -16.02
CA ILE A 23 10.70 9.27 -15.54
C ILE A 23 9.46 9.70 -16.32
N VAL A 24 9.26 11.00 -16.51
CA VAL A 24 8.10 11.53 -17.23
C VAL A 24 8.11 11.09 -18.70
N THR A 25 9.28 11.04 -19.34
CA THR A 25 9.41 10.76 -20.78
C THR A 25 9.70 9.30 -21.12
N GLN A 26 10.33 8.55 -20.23
CA GLN A 26 10.80 7.18 -20.47
C GLN A 26 10.29 6.17 -19.43
N GLY A 27 9.79 6.65 -18.28
CA GLY A 27 9.38 5.81 -17.16
C GLY A 27 10.58 5.33 -16.33
N LEU A 28 10.33 4.30 -15.53
CA LEU A 28 11.34 3.62 -14.72
C LEU A 28 11.55 2.20 -15.26
N PRO A 29 12.74 1.86 -15.81
CA PRO A 29 13.00 0.56 -16.41
C PRO A 29 12.64 -0.61 -15.50
N GLY A 30 11.90 -1.58 -16.02
CA GLY A 30 11.43 -2.75 -15.27
C GLY A 30 10.23 -2.50 -14.35
N VAL A 31 9.80 -1.24 -14.19
CA VAL A 31 8.67 -0.87 -13.32
C VAL A 31 7.50 -0.36 -14.16
N PHE A 32 7.69 0.74 -14.91
CA PHE A 32 6.64 1.32 -15.76
C PHE A 32 7.18 2.15 -16.92
N ARG A 33 6.33 2.39 -17.92
CA ARG A 33 6.56 3.30 -19.06
C ARG A 33 5.44 4.33 -19.21
N PRO A 34 5.65 5.46 -19.90
CA PRO A 34 4.57 6.38 -20.25
C PRO A 34 3.46 5.71 -21.07
N ALA A 35 2.21 6.14 -20.83
CA ALA A 35 1.02 5.64 -21.50
C ALA A 35 0.75 6.28 -22.89
N LEU A 36 1.81 6.68 -23.62
CA LEU A 36 1.66 7.41 -24.90
C LEU A 36 0.92 6.60 -25.95
N LYS A 37 1.18 5.30 -26.04
CA LYS A 37 0.51 4.41 -26.99
C LYS A 37 -0.99 4.30 -26.67
N GLU A 38 -1.31 4.18 -25.40
CA GLU A 38 -2.66 4.08 -24.88
C GLU A 38 -3.44 5.39 -25.11
N TYR A 39 -2.78 6.55 -25.02
CA TYR A 39 -3.38 7.83 -25.40
C TYR A 39 -3.80 7.87 -26.86
N TRP A 40 -2.90 7.50 -27.78
CA TRP A 40 -3.24 7.42 -29.20
C TRP A 40 -4.37 6.43 -29.48
N GLN A 41 -4.37 5.28 -28.80
CA GLN A 41 -5.43 4.29 -28.93
C GLN A 41 -6.79 4.82 -28.47
N ARG A 42 -6.88 5.59 -27.38
CA ARG A 42 -8.13 6.21 -26.91
C ARG A 42 -8.78 7.13 -27.95
N TRP A 43 -7.96 7.85 -28.72
CA TRP A 43 -8.44 8.71 -29.82
C TRP A 43 -8.93 7.93 -31.04
N MET A 44 -8.43 6.71 -31.25
CA MET A 44 -8.87 5.83 -32.35
C MET A 44 -10.11 5.01 -32.01
N GLN A 45 -10.41 4.83 -30.71
CA GLN A 45 -11.59 4.09 -30.28
C GLN A 45 -12.87 4.91 -30.45
N PRO A 46 -13.97 4.30 -30.92
CA PRO A 46 -15.27 4.95 -30.98
C PRO A 46 -15.70 5.52 -29.62
N PHE A 47 -16.40 6.65 -29.64
CA PHE A 47 -17.06 7.21 -28.46
C PHE A 47 -18.30 8.00 -28.86
N ASP A 48 -19.17 8.25 -27.88
CA ASP A 48 -20.29 9.17 -28.05
C ASP A 48 -19.79 10.62 -27.93
N PRO A 49 -19.80 11.42 -29.00
CA PRO A 49 -19.36 12.81 -28.95
C PRO A 49 -20.27 13.71 -28.10
N LYS A 50 -21.47 13.23 -27.73
CA LYS A 50 -22.40 13.94 -26.84
C LYS A 50 -22.11 13.69 -25.37
N ASP A 51 -21.29 12.70 -25.03
CA ASP A 51 -20.90 12.41 -23.66
C ASP A 51 -19.71 13.29 -23.24
N ALA A 52 -19.97 14.26 -22.37
CA ALA A 52 -18.95 15.15 -21.83
C ALA A 52 -17.88 14.39 -21.02
N LYS A 53 -18.23 13.27 -20.38
CA LYS A 53 -17.27 12.44 -19.65
C LYS A 53 -16.32 11.74 -20.61
N ALA A 54 -16.83 11.20 -21.72
CA ALA A 54 -16.01 10.58 -22.76
C ALA A 54 -14.99 11.56 -23.40
N TRP A 55 -15.30 12.86 -23.41
CA TRP A 55 -14.35 13.92 -23.77
C TRP A 55 -13.29 14.14 -22.68
N ALA A 56 -13.70 14.26 -21.42
CA ALA A 56 -12.78 14.44 -20.29
C ALA A 56 -11.79 13.27 -20.18
N ASP A 57 -12.28 12.02 -20.28
CA ASP A 57 -11.46 10.81 -20.20
C ASP A 57 -10.41 10.72 -21.33
N ARG A 58 -10.61 11.44 -22.44
CA ARG A 58 -9.65 11.52 -23.58
C ARG A 58 -8.68 12.68 -23.46
N LEU A 59 -9.14 13.84 -23.00
CA LEU A 59 -8.32 15.04 -22.86
C LEU A 59 -7.39 14.95 -21.65
N THR A 60 -7.88 14.38 -20.56
CA THR A 60 -7.18 14.24 -19.28
C THR A 60 -7.34 12.81 -18.75
N PRO A 61 -6.75 11.81 -19.42
CA PRO A 61 -6.87 10.41 -19.02
C PRO A 61 -6.22 10.18 -17.65
N ALA A 62 -6.88 9.36 -16.81
CA ALA A 62 -6.37 8.99 -15.49
C ALA A 62 -5.09 8.15 -15.56
N GLN A 63 -4.95 7.29 -16.58
CA GLN A 63 -3.76 6.47 -16.78
C GLN A 63 -2.63 7.32 -17.35
N THR A 64 -1.56 7.53 -16.60
CA THR A 64 -0.36 8.22 -17.08
C THR A 64 0.82 7.27 -17.32
N TRP A 65 0.82 6.11 -16.64
CA TRP A 65 1.85 5.08 -16.71
C TRP A 65 1.25 3.73 -17.11
N VAL A 66 2.10 2.83 -17.61
CA VAL A 66 1.76 1.42 -17.89
C VAL A 66 2.78 0.54 -17.16
N PRO A 67 2.33 -0.45 -16.36
CA PRO A 67 3.24 -1.35 -15.67
C PRO A 67 4.04 -2.19 -16.68
N LEU A 68 5.31 -2.42 -16.36
CA LEU A 68 6.21 -3.27 -17.17
C LEU A 68 6.53 -4.61 -16.51
N ARG A 69 6.19 -4.77 -15.22
CA ARG A 69 6.39 -6.03 -14.51
C ARG A 69 5.54 -7.13 -15.15
N THR A 70 6.13 -8.30 -15.30
CA THR A 70 5.49 -9.46 -15.92
C THR A 70 4.73 -10.28 -14.89
N GLU A 71 3.76 -11.07 -15.35
CA GLU A 71 3.07 -12.05 -14.50
C GLU A 71 4.06 -13.01 -13.82
N ALA A 72 5.12 -13.41 -14.52
CA ALA A 72 6.18 -14.25 -13.96
C ALA A 72 6.90 -13.58 -12.78
N ALA A 73 7.15 -12.26 -12.83
CA ALA A 73 7.76 -11.54 -11.72
C ALA A 73 6.84 -11.49 -10.49
N PHE A 74 5.54 -11.34 -10.69
CA PHE A 74 4.57 -11.37 -9.58
C PHE A 74 4.43 -12.77 -8.98
N ALA A 75 4.44 -13.81 -9.81
CA ALA A 75 4.44 -15.20 -9.35
C ALA A 75 5.70 -15.52 -8.53
N GLU A 76 6.88 -15.11 -9.01
CA GLU A 76 8.15 -15.30 -8.30
C GLU A 76 8.14 -14.64 -6.91
N ILE A 77 7.65 -13.40 -6.81
CA ILE A 77 7.52 -12.70 -5.52
C ILE A 77 6.55 -13.45 -4.59
N ALA A 78 5.40 -13.89 -5.11
CA ALA A 78 4.41 -14.64 -4.33
C ALA A 78 4.99 -15.97 -3.82
N ASP A 79 5.72 -16.70 -4.67
CA ASP A 79 6.37 -17.96 -4.32
C ASP A 79 7.44 -17.75 -3.24
N ILE A 80 8.26 -16.70 -3.35
CA ILE A 80 9.26 -16.34 -2.32
C ILE A 80 8.58 -16.02 -0.98
N PHE A 81 7.53 -15.21 -0.99
CA PHE A 81 6.82 -14.86 0.25
C PHE A 81 6.13 -16.06 0.89
N ASN A 82 5.50 -16.91 0.08
CA ASN A 82 4.81 -18.10 0.56
C ASN A 82 5.77 -19.21 1.01
N GLY A 83 6.97 -19.30 0.42
CA GLY A 83 8.01 -20.24 0.82
C GLY A 83 8.81 -19.82 2.06
N THR A 84 8.48 -18.67 2.66
CA THR A 84 9.10 -18.20 3.91
C THR A 84 8.28 -18.68 5.10
N ASP A 85 8.76 -19.72 5.80
CA ASP A 85 8.00 -20.39 6.87
C ASP A 85 8.21 -19.79 8.27
N ASP A 86 9.29 -19.04 8.48
CA ASP A 86 9.73 -18.51 9.78
C ASP A 86 9.34 -17.05 10.02
N MET A 87 8.78 -16.38 9.00
CA MET A 87 8.41 -14.98 9.06
C MET A 87 6.97 -14.78 8.57
N ALA A 88 6.15 -14.16 9.43
CA ALA A 88 4.83 -13.69 9.05
C ALA A 88 4.97 -12.49 8.10
N ILE A 89 4.43 -12.62 6.89
CA ILE A 89 4.46 -11.58 5.86
C ILE A 89 3.04 -11.10 5.61
N PHE A 90 2.87 -9.78 5.68
CA PHE A 90 1.63 -9.10 5.33
C PHE A 90 1.90 -7.99 4.34
N PHE A 91 1.01 -7.83 3.36
CA PHE A 91 0.89 -6.63 2.55
C PHE A 91 -0.59 -6.38 2.26
N ASN A 92 -0.97 -5.19 1.82
CA ASN A 92 -2.36 -4.89 1.57
C ASN A 92 -2.60 -4.31 0.18
N SER A 93 -3.84 -4.44 -0.25
CA SER A 93 -4.40 -3.82 -1.45
C SER A 93 -5.76 -3.22 -1.13
N PHE A 94 -6.24 -2.29 -1.93
CA PHE A 94 -7.57 -1.70 -1.78
C PHE A 94 -8.43 -1.92 -3.01
N ASP A 95 -9.68 -2.35 -2.79
CA ASP A 95 -10.71 -2.45 -3.83
C ASP A 95 -11.54 -1.16 -3.86
N PRO A 96 -11.38 -0.29 -4.88
CA PRO A 96 -12.11 0.96 -4.95
C PRO A 96 -13.60 0.79 -5.30
N ASP A 97 -13.98 -0.31 -5.95
CA ASP A 97 -15.37 -0.54 -6.37
C ASP A 97 -16.27 -0.95 -5.21
N ASP A 98 -15.70 -1.72 -4.28
CA ASP A 98 -16.42 -2.23 -3.11
C ASP A 98 -16.03 -1.51 -1.80
N GLY A 99 -14.94 -0.73 -1.82
CA GLY A 99 -14.49 0.08 -0.69
C GLY A 99 -13.88 -0.74 0.44
N TYR A 100 -13.28 -1.90 0.13
CA TYR A 100 -12.68 -2.80 1.13
C TYR A 100 -11.17 -2.80 1.02
N GLU A 101 -10.53 -2.79 2.18
CA GLU A 101 -9.13 -3.16 2.31
C GLU A 101 -9.01 -4.69 2.25
N ILE A 102 -7.98 -5.19 1.59
CA ILE A 102 -7.60 -6.59 1.65
C ILE A 102 -6.17 -6.70 2.18
N VAL A 103 -5.99 -7.41 3.29
CA VAL A 103 -4.69 -7.78 3.85
C VAL A 103 -4.35 -9.20 3.37
N HIS A 104 -3.22 -9.33 2.68
CA HIS A 104 -2.72 -10.60 2.17
C HIS A 104 -1.67 -11.16 3.11
N ALA A 105 -1.81 -12.43 3.47
CA ALA A 105 -0.90 -13.12 4.40
C ALA A 105 -0.29 -14.38 3.78
N ASN A 106 1.00 -14.61 4.06
CA ASN A 106 1.65 -15.89 3.77
C ASN A 106 1.21 -16.97 4.80
N PRO A 107 1.59 -18.26 4.65
CA PRO A 107 1.20 -19.30 5.59
C PRO A 107 1.57 -19.01 7.06
N ALA A 108 2.78 -18.49 7.30
CA ALA A 108 3.22 -18.07 8.63
C ALA A 108 2.38 -16.90 9.19
N GLY A 109 2.03 -15.92 8.35
CA GLY A 109 1.15 -14.82 8.69
C GLY A 109 -0.25 -15.27 9.05
N TRP A 110 -0.79 -16.25 8.33
CA TRP A 110 -2.07 -16.88 8.70
C TRP A 110 -2.01 -17.62 10.04
N ALA A 111 -0.92 -18.34 10.31
CA ALA A 111 -0.73 -18.98 11.62
C ALA A 111 -0.71 -17.96 12.75
N TYR A 112 0.00 -16.85 12.55
CA TYR A 112 0.04 -15.72 13.47
C TYR A 112 -1.34 -15.09 13.69
N LEU A 113 -2.06 -14.73 12.62
CA LEU A 113 -3.41 -14.13 12.72
C LEU A 113 -4.39 -15.05 13.46
N ARG A 114 -4.35 -16.35 13.19
CA ARG A 114 -5.17 -17.33 13.90
C ARG A 114 -4.86 -17.36 15.40
N ALA A 115 -3.58 -17.37 15.78
CA ALA A 115 -3.18 -17.34 17.19
C ALA A 115 -3.64 -16.03 17.86
N LEU A 116 -3.44 -14.89 17.20
CA LEU A 116 -3.89 -13.57 17.67
C LEU A 116 -5.41 -13.53 17.89
N TRP A 117 -6.19 -13.99 16.91
CA TRP A 117 -7.66 -14.02 17.02
C TRP A 117 -8.14 -14.98 18.11
N GLN A 118 -7.52 -16.16 18.23
CA GLN A 118 -7.83 -17.12 19.29
C GLN A 118 -7.55 -16.52 20.67
N ALA A 119 -6.41 -15.88 20.87
CA ALA A 119 -6.06 -15.20 22.13
C ALA A 119 -7.07 -14.10 22.52
N ARG A 120 -7.75 -13.52 21.53
CA ARG A 120 -8.77 -12.48 21.70
C ARG A 120 -10.20 -13.02 21.77
N GLY A 121 -10.39 -14.35 21.76
CA GLY A 121 -11.71 -14.97 21.73
C GLY A 121 -12.51 -14.67 20.46
N LEU A 122 -11.84 -14.27 19.38
CA LEU A 122 -12.45 -13.96 18.09
C LEU A 122 -12.53 -15.24 17.25
N SER A 123 -13.57 -16.05 17.42
CA SER A 123 -13.85 -17.16 16.52
C SER A 123 -14.31 -16.63 15.15
N GLY A 124 -13.63 -17.04 14.09
CA GLY A 124 -13.93 -16.58 12.74
C GLY A 124 -13.19 -17.43 11.72
N GLU A 125 -13.55 -18.70 11.64
CA GLU A 125 -13.38 -19.47 10.42
C GLU A 125 -14.41 -18.93 9.42
N GLY A 126 -14.04 -17.88 8.68
CA GLY A 126 -14.57 -17.74 7.33
C GLY A 126 -14.05 -18.91 6.49
N GLU A 127 -14.77 -19.26 5.42
CA GLU A 127 -14.29 -20.24 4.44
C GLU A 127 -12.83 -19.95 4.06
N GLU A 128 -12.05 -21.02 3.81
CA GLU A 128 -10.60 -20.96 3.56
C GLU A 128 -10.20 -19.73 2.74
N GLY A 129 -9.48 -18.81 3.38
CA GLY A 129 -8.81 -17.70 2.70
C GLY A 129 -9.60 -16.39 2.59
N VAL A 130 -10.78 -16.23 3.21
CA VAL A 130 -11.42 -14.91 3.35
C VAL A 130 -12.03 -14.71 4.74
N ARG A 131 -11.44 -13.83 5.54
CA ARG A 131 -12.10 -13.29 6.75
C ARG A 131 -12.47 -11.84 6.51
N VAL A 132 -13.73 -11.47 6.71
CA VAL A 132 -14.15 -10.06 6.73
C VAL A 132 -14.35 -9.67 8.18
N GLU A 133 -13.64 -8.65 8.65
CA GLU A 133 -13.94 -8.09 9.97
C GLU A 133 -15.37 -7.55 10.00
N PRO A 134 -16.14 -7.80 11.08
CA PRO A 134 -17.46 -7.19 11.22
C PRO A 134 -17.34 -5.67 11.10
N GLU A 135 -18.31 -5.04 10.45
CA GLU A 135 -18.32 -3.58 10.21
C GLU A 135 -17.93 -2.82 11.48
N ARG A 136 -16.72 -2.22 11.51
CA ARG A 136 -16.21 -1.53 12.70
C ARG A 136 -17.06 -0.32 13.10
N ALA A 137 -17.91 0.20 12.20
CA ALA A 137 -18.74 1.38 12.45
C ALA A 137 -20.00 1.48 11.54
N GLY A 138 -20.68 0.36 11.25
CA GLY A 138 -21.85 0.34 10.36
C GLY A 138 -21.48 0.49 8.86
N PRO A 139 -22.43 0.83 7.97
CA PRO A 139 -22.26 0.72 6.51
C PRO A 139 -21.24 1.68 5.89
N HIS A 140 -20.71 2.62 6.68
CA HIS A 140 -19.68 3.58 6.28
C HIS A 140 -18.34 3.35 7.01
N GLY A 141 -18.26 2.30 7.84
CA GLY A 141 -17.04 1.95 8.53
C GLY A 141 -16.03 1.26 7.60
N PRO A 142 -14.73 1.34 7.92
CA PRO A 142 -13.71 0.60 7.19
C PRO A 142 -13.97 -0.90 7.31
N ARG A 143 -13.79 -1.62 6.20
CA ARG A 143 -13.96 -3.06 6.11
C ARG A 143 -12.66 -3.67 5.60
N VAL A 144 -12.18 -4.65 6.36
CA VAL A 144 -10.93 -5.37 6.09
C VAL A 144 -11.26 -6.81 5.78
N ALA A 145 -10.84 -7.27 4.62
CA ALA A 145 -10.79 -8.66 4.21
C ALA A 145 -9.36 -9.20 4.40
N TYR A 146 -9.22 -10.48 4.72
CA TYR A 146 -7.94 -11.16 4.80
C TYR A 146 -7.86 -12.25 3.74
N GLU A 147 -6.86 -12.22 2.87
CA GLU A 147 -6.66 -13.17 1.76
C GLU A 147 -5.26 -13.81 1.80
N SER A 148 -5.06 -14.89 1.04
CA SER A 148 -3.72 -15.48 0.87
C SER A 148 -2.90 -14.75 -0.17
N ILE A 149 -1.57 -14.76 -0.03
CA ILE A 149 -0.68 -14.20 -1.04
C ILE A 149 -0.74 -15.04 -2.33
N THR A 150 -1.01 -14.36 -3.45
CA THR A 150 -1.05 -14.90 -4.80
C THR A 150 -0.31 -13.96 -5.75
N ALA A 151 0.00 -14.40 -6.97
CA ALA A 151 0.58 -13.52 -7.98
C ALA A 151 -0.30 -12.29 -8.28
N ASP A 152 -1.63 -12.49 -8.31
CA ASP A 152 -2.58 -11.40 -8.52
C ASP A 152 -2.56 -10.41 -7.34
N SER A 153 -2.50 -10.89 -6.10
CA SER A 153 -2.43 -9.96 -4.96
C SER A 153 -1.13 -9.18 -4.89
N VAL A 154 0.00 -9.77 -5.31
CA VAL A 154 1.26 -9.03 -5.46
C VAL A 154 1.15 -7.97 -6.56
N ARG A 155 0.54 -8.30 -7.71
CA ARG A 155 0.28 -7.32 -8.78
C ARG A 155 -0.53 -6.14 -8.23
N ASP A 156 -1.61 -6.45 -7.53
CA ASP A 156 -2.56 -5.48 -7.00
C ASP A 156 -1.90 -4.56 -5.95
N ALA A 157 -1.13 -5.14 -5.03
CA ALA A 157 -0.36 -4.39 -4.02
C ALA A 157 0.75 -3.51 -4.61
N LEU A 158 1.13 -3.73 -5.88
CA LEU A 158 2.12 -2.92 -6.60
C LEU A 158 1.46 -2.02 -7.67
N TRP A 159 0.14 -1.92 -7.68
CA TRP A 159 -0.61 -1.14 -8.65
C TRP A 159 -0.73 0.32 -8.21
N LEU A 160 -0.14 1.22 -8.99
CA LEU A 160 -0.17 2.65 -8.74
C LEU A 160 -1.45 3.27 -9.32
N ASN A 161 -2.03 4.26 -8.66
CA ASN A 161 -3.19 5.01 -9.17
C ASN A 161 -3.00 5.51 -10.62
N SER A 162 -1.77 5.88 -10.95
CA SER A 162 -1.36 6.36 -12.26
C SER A 162 -1.36 5.30 -13.37
N TYR A 163 -1.50 4.01 -13.06
CA TYR A 163 -1.74 2.97 -14.07
C TYR A 163 -3.17 2.99 -14.61
N GLY A 164 -4.04 3.77 -13.98
CA GLY A 164 -5.45 3.91 -14.34
C GLY A 164 -6.28 2.70 -13.93
N PHE A 165 -7.57 2.80 -14.23
CA PHE A 165 -8.58 1.82 -13.88
C PHE A 165 -9.37 1.40 -15.12
N GLY A 166 -9.62 0.10 -15.23
CA GLY A 166 -10.55 -0.48 -16.19
C GLY A 166 -12.01 -0.20 -15.79
N PRO A 167 -12.95 -0.53 -16.68
CA PRO A 167 -14.37 -0.52 -16.32
C PRO A 167 -14.65 -1.62 -15.30
N ARG A 168 -15.71 -1.45 -14.50
CA ARG A 168 -16.08 -2.33 -13.38
C ARG A 168 -16.37 -3.79 -13.77
N ASP A 169 -16.67 -4.04 -15.05
CA ASP A 169 -16.90 -5.36 -15.63
C ASP A 169 -15.62 -6.04 -16.15
N ALA A 170 -14.47 -5.35 -16.11
CA ALA A 170 -13.16 -5.94 -16.34
C ALA A 170 -12.67 -6.67 -15.07
N PRO A 171 -11.60 -7.49 -15.15
CA PRO A 171 -11.00 -8.10 -13.94
C PRO A 171 -10.75 -7.04 -12.87
N ARG A 172 -11.19 -7.31 -11.63
CA ARG A 172 -11.11 -6.38 -10.50
C ARG A 172 -9.73 -5.73 -10.43
N GLN A 173 -9.68 -4.40 -10.49
CA GLN A 173 -8.44 -3.65 -10.38
C GLN A 173 -8.34 -3.06 -8.99
N ARG A 174 -7.64 -3.79 -8.13
CA ARG A 174 -7.24 -3.32 -6.81
C ARG A 174 -5.98 -2.45 -6.94
N ILE A 175 -5.76 -1.58 -5.95
CA ILE A 175 -4.57 -0.73 -5.87
C ILE A 175 -3.70 -1.09 -4.69
N ASP A 176 -2.47 -0.56 -4.69
CA ASP A 176 -1.58 -0.55 -3.54
C ASP A 176 -2.31 -0.05 -2.29
N GLY A 177 -2.35 -0.88 -1.25
CA GLY A 177 -3.01 -0.59 0.01
C GLY A 177 -2.37 0.57 0.77
N ALA A 178 -1.13 0.97 0.45
CA ALA A 178 -0.47 2.12 1.05
C ALA A 178 -1.20 3.45 0.80
N TYR A 179 -2.06 3.54 -0.22
CA TYR A 179 -2.89 4.73 -0.42
C TYR A 179 -4.04 4.86 0.57
N VAL A 180 -4.43 3.77 1.24
CA VAL A 180 -5.58 3.72 2.17
C VAL A 180 -5.14 3.44 3.59
N ARG A 181 -4.20 2.51 3.77
CA ARG A 181 -3.64 2.13 5.06
C ARG A 181 -2.18 1.74 4.91
N GLN A 182 -1.31 2.64 5.32
CA GLN A 182 0.14 2.51 5.09
C GLN A 182 0.81 1.45 5.93
N PHE A 183 0.37 1.31 7.17
CA PHE A 183 0.90 0.29 8.06
C PHE A 183 -0.24 -0.57 8.59
N ILE A 184 0.00 -1.87 8.54
CA ILE A 184 -0.92 -2.96 8.91
C ILE A 184 -0.82 -3.14 10.45
N LEU A 185 -1.00 -2.05 11.20
CA LEU A 185 -0.71 -2.03 12.65
C LEU A 185 -1.75 -2.75 13.49
N SER A 186 -2.98 -2.92 12.99
CA SER A 186 -4.03 -3.62 13.75
C SER A 186 -3.75 -5.11 13.89
N GLU A 187 -2.94 -5.63 12.97
CA GLU A 187 -2.49 -7.01 12.91
C GLU A 187 -1.21 -7.15 13.73
N LEU A 188 -0.43 -6.10 13.91
CA LEU A 188 0.84 -6.09 14.67
C LEU A 188 0.69 -5.63 16.14
N VAL A 189 -0.53 -5.64 16.65
CA VAL A 189 -0.91 -5.13 17.98
C VAL A 189 -0.36 -5.92 19.17
N ASP A 190 0.10 -7.16 18.97
CA ASP A 190 0.70 -7.97 20.03
C ASP A 190 2.23 -7.92 20.03
N ALA A 191 2.83 -7.21 19.07
CA ALA A 191 4.27 -7.11 18.93
C ALA A 191 4.85 -6.22 20.03
N ASP A 192 5.97 -6.66 20.63
CA ASP A 192 6.66 -5.87 21.64
C ASP A 192 7.44 -4.69 21.04
N VAL A 193 7.99 -4.89 19.84
CA VAL A 193 8.81 -3.88 19.13
C VAL A 193 8.38 -3.82 17.66
N LEU A 194 8.09 -2.61 17.19
CA LEU A 194 7.76 -2.31 15.80
C LEU A 194 8.83 -1.44 15.17
N PHE A 195 9.58 -2.02 14.24
CA PHE A 195 10.46 -1.29 13.34
C PHE A 195 9.65 -0.77 12.17
N ILE A 196 9.48 0.55 12.08
CA ILE A 196 8.66 1.15 11.03
C ILE A 196 9.57 1.93 10.09
N ALA A 197 9.76 1.38 8.89
CA ALA A 197 10.44 2.08 7.83
C ALA A 197 9.59 3.26 7.37
N ARG A 198 10.15 4.46 7.49
CA ARG A 198 9.53 5.67 6.97
C ARG A 198 10.11 5.97 5.59
N PRO A 199 9.30 5.89 4.53
CA PRO A 199 9.79 6.09 3.17
C PRO A 199 9.92 7.56 2.78
N GLN A 200 9.66 8.53 3.67
CA GLN A 200 9.65 9.97 3.38
C GLN A 200 10.15 10.79 4.57
N ALA A 201 10.76 11.95 4.33
CA ALA A 201 11.20 12.86 5.39
C ALA A 201 10.02 13.50 6.13
N TYR A 202 10.24 13.97 7.38
CA TYR A 202 9.20 14.69 8.15
C TYR A 202 8.86 16.06 7.59
N ALA A 203 9.87 16.73 7.06
CA ALA A 203 9.71 18.00 6.39
C ALA A 203 9.95 17.83 4.90
N TRP A 204 9.31 18.68 4.11
CA TRP A 204 9.72 18.85 2.73
C TRP A 204 11.13 19.44 2.69
N LEU A 205 12.11 18.62 2.28
CA LEU A 205 13.53 18.97 2.30
C LEU A 205 13.98 19.75 1.05
N GLY A 206 13.09 19.93 0.06
CA GLY A 206 13.34 20.65 -1.18
C GLY A 206 12.88 22.11 -1.19
N ARG A 207 13.02 22.76 -2.36
CA ARG A 207 12.40 24.08 -2.62
C ARG A 207 10.88 23.95 -2.62
N ALA A 208 10.14 25.01 -2.24
CA ALA A 208 8.68 24.99 -2.35
C ALA A 208 8.23 24.59 -3.77
N PRO A 209 7.19 23.74 -3.92
CA PRO A 209 6.78 23.20 -5.21
C PRO A 209 6.24 24.32 -6.12
N GLN A 210 6.71 24.35 -7.37
CA GLN A 210 6.39 25.40 -8.36
C GLN A 210 5.80 24.88 -9.66
N ASN A 211 5.78 23.57 -9.88
CA ASN A 211 5.17 22.96 -11.06
C ASN A 211 4.23 21.81 -10.67
N TYR A 212 3.42 21.36 -11.62
CA TYR A 212 2.40 20.33 -11.38
C TYR A 212 2.99 19.03 -10.82
N THR A 213 4.13 18.57 -11.34
CA THR A 213 4.78 17.33 -10.88
C THR A 213 5.30 17.45 -9.45
N GLU A 214 5.90 18.59 -9.08
CA GLU A 214 6.34 18.86 -7.70
C GLU A 214 5.14 18.95 -6.76
N ILE A 215 4.00 19.47 -7.22
CA ILE A 215 2.76 19.48 -6.43
C ILE A 215 2.23 18.06 -6.22
N GLN A 216 2.27 17.18 -7.22
CA GLN A 216 1.84 15.78 -7.07
C GLN A 216 2.74 15.00 -6.09
N ASP A 217 4.05 15.21 -6.18
CA ASP A 217 5.03 14.62 -5.27
C ASP A 217 4.81 15.12 -3.83
N PHE A 218 4.70 16.43 -3.66
CA PHE A 218 4.38 17.05 -2.37
C PHE A 218 3.05 16.56 -1.78
N GLN A 219 1.99 16.44 -2.59
CA GLN A 219 0.71 15.88 -2.16
C GLN A 219 0.86 14.43 -1.68
N THR A 220 1.65 13.62 -2.38
CA THR A 220 1.94 12.24 -2.00
C THR A 220 2.68 12.21 -0.66
N GLU A 221 3.74 12.99 -0.50
CA GLU A 221 4.46 13.07 0.78
C GLU A 221 3.54 13.51 1.94
N LEU A 222 2.69 14.51 1.73
CA LEU A 222 1.73 14.97 2.74
C LEU A 222 0.74 13.89 3.14
N TRP A 223 0.16 13.17 2.17
CA TRP A 223 -0.77 12.08 2.44
C TRP A 223 -0.11 10.95 3.22
N PHE A 224 1.12 10.60 2.86
CA PHE A 224 1.87 9.57 3.58
C PHE A 224 2.24 10.00 5.00
N ASN A 225 2.71 11.23 5.18
CA ASN A 225 3.02 11.74 6.51
C ASN A 225 1.79 11.87 7.41
N ALA A 226 0.64 12.25 6.86
CA ALA A 226 -0.61 12.33 7.61
C ALA A 226 -1.09 10.94 8.07
N ALA A 227 -1.11 9.95 7.18
CA ALA A 227 -1.51 8.58 7.49
C ALA A 227 -0.57 7.93 8.51
N TYR A 228 0.75 8.08 8.33
CA TYR A 228 1.76 7.65 9.29
C TYR A 228 1.53 8.28 10.66
N GLY A 229 1.40 9.61 10.73
CA GLY A 229 1.24 10.35 11.98
C GLY A 229 0.01 9.91 12.78
N GLN A 230 -1.14 9.72 12.11
CA GLN A 230 -2.37 9.23 12.74
C GLN A 230 -2.18 7.85 13.38
N GLN A 231 -1.49 6.96 12.67
CA GLN A 231 -1.27 5.59 13.09
C GLN A 231 -0.32 5.49 14.29
N ILE A 232 0.80 6.23 14.26
CA ILE A 232 1.73 6.35 15.39
C ILE A 232 1.02 6.93 16.61
N HIS A 233 0.26 8.02 16.45
CA HIS A 233 -0.45 8.65 17.56
C HIS A 233 -1.46 7.69 18.23
N SER A 234 -2.09 6.81 17.44
CA SER A 234 -3.00 5.80 17.97
C SER A 234 -2.28 4.79 18.87
N ILE A 235 -1.08 4.33 18.48
CA ILE A 235 -0.25 3.44 19.32
C ILE A 235 0.23 4.17 20.57
N GLU A 236 0.76 5.38 20.44
CA GLU A 236 1.23 6.19 21.57
C GLU A 236 0.13 6.44 22.59
N MET A 237 -1.09 6.71 22.13
CA MET A 237 -2.27 6.87 22.97
C MET A 237 -2.60 5.58 23.73
N VAL A 238 -2.61 4.41 23.07
CA VAL A 238 -2.84 3.12 23.73
C VAL A 238 -1.74 2.83 24.76
N ASN A 239 -0.47 3.05 24.41
CA ASN A 239 0.66 2.92 25.32
C ASN A 239 0.51 3.80 26.58
N ALA A 240 0.10 5.06 26.40
CA ALA A 240 -0.16 5.98 27.49
C ALA A 240 -1.29 5.48 28.40
N TRP A 241 -2.40 4.99 27.84
CA TRP A 241 -3.50 4.43 28.62
C TRP A 241 -3.14 3.15 29.38
N ILE A 242 -2.30 2.29 28.82
CA ILE A 242 -1.76 1.13 29.53
C ILE A 242 -0.87 1.60 30.69
N LYS A 243 0.03 2.56 30.45
CA LYS A 243 0.91 3.12 31.48
C LYS A 243 0.15 3.76 32.63
N GLU A 244 -0.95 4.45 32.33
CA GLU A 244 -1.85 5.05 33.32
C GLU A 244 -2.77 4.04 34.01
N GLY A 245 -2.74 2.76 33.60
CA GLY A 245 -3.59 1.71 34.13
C GLY A 245 -5.07 1.85 33.77
N LYS A 246 -5.39 2.60 32.72
CA LYS A 246 -6.76 2.75 32.17
C LYS A 246 -7.16 1.53 31.32
N LEU A 247 -6.18 0.87 30.72
CA LEU A 247 -6.33 -0.37 29.97
C LEU A 247 -5.62 -1.49 30.76
N LYS A 248 -6.41 -2.34 31.45
CA LYS A 248 -5.94 -3.49 32.22
C LYS A 248 -6.67 -4.75 31.76
N ASP A 249 -5.97 -5.88 31.77
CA ASP A 249 -6.52 -7.22 31.52
C ASP A 249 -7.32 -7.37 30.22
N ASN A 250 -6.93 -6.62 29.17
CA ASN A 250 -7.64 -6.51 27.90
C ASN A 250 -6.85 -7.07 26.71
N GLY A 251 -5.73 -7.74 26.96
CA GLY A 251 -4.89 -8.35 25.92
C GLY A 251 -4.06 -7.37 25.08
N TYR A 252 -3.91 -6.11 25.53
CA TYR A 252 -3.00 -5.14 24.93
C TYR A 252 -1.70 -5.06 25.73
N ASN A 253 -0.57 -5.01 25.04
CA ASN A 253 0.76 -4.72 25.58
C ASN A 253 1.24 -3.34 25.12
N GLN A 254 2.26 -2.81 25.81
CA GLN A 254 2.94 -1.62 25.33
C GLN A 254 3.82 -2.00 24.15
N VAL A 255 3.75 -1.21 23.09
CA VAL A 255 4.53 -1.41 21.87
C VAL A 255 5.65 -0.39 21.80
N GLN A 256 6.90 -0.84 21.69
CA GLN A 256 8.03 0.03 21.42
C GLN A 256 8.08 0.35 19.91
N LEU A 257 7.99 1.63 19.56
CA LEU A 257 8.09 2.09 18.18
C LEU A 257 9.51 2.55 17.86
N GLU A 258 10.11 1.92 16.86
CA GLU A 258 11.45 2.24 16.34
C GLU A 258 11.33 2.75 14.90
N PRO A 259 11.15 4.07 14.69
CA PRO A 259 11.09 4.63 13.35
C PRO A 259 12.47 4.54 12.68
N ILE A 260 12.51 3.94 11.50
CA ILE A 260 13.71 3.87 10.66
C ILE A 260 13.52 4.86 9.51
N GLU A 261 14.24 5.98 9.57
CA GLU A 261 14.25 6.94 8.47
C GLU A 261 15.10 6.39 7.31
N ILE A 262 14.47 6.13 6.18
CA ILE A 262 15.17 5.83 4.94
C ILE A 262 15.43 7.17 4.26
N ALA A 263 16.69 7.57 4.15
CA ALA A 263 17.06 8.79 3.44
C ALA A 263 16.64 8.68 1.96
N VAL A 264 15.54 9.33 1.61
CA VAL A 264 15.04 9.46 0.24
C VAL A 264 15.19 10.91 -0.18
N GLN A 265 16.39 11.28 -0.63
CA GLN A 265 16.65 12.41 -1.53
C GLN A 265 18.11 12.35 -2.02
#